data_AF-A0A0N4X944-F1
#
_entry.id   AF-A0A0N4X944-F1
#
_cell.length_a   1.000
_cell.length_b   1.000
_cell.length_c   1.000
_cell.angle_alpha   90.00
_cell.angle_beta   90.00
_cell.angle_gamma   90.00
#
_symmetry.space_group_name_H-M   'P 1'
#
loop_
_entity.id
_entity.type
_entity.pdbx_description
1 polymer ?
#
loop_
_entity_poly.entity_id
_entity_poly.type
_entity_poly.pdbx_seq_one_letter_code
_entity_poly.pdbx_strand_id
1 'polypeptide(L)'
;MKQHLNFGKLLRRIYVDEMKFLSKKYSSKEIYIRSTDRNRTLLSAMSNLLGMYGQNDGNAVRDHDYPSEEGWPIGFVPVPIHTVENHIDYVLNPDADCERQGQLWEMAKTSPEVKAFMNRRDVSSV
;
A
#
# COMPACT_ATOMS: atom_id res chain seq x y z
N MET A 1 6.70 -8.90 -1.67
CA MET A 1 7.89 -8.00 -1.57
C MET A 1 8.41 -7.57 -2.94
N LYS A 2 9.05 -8.43 -3.77
CA LYS A 2 9.62 -8.04 -5.10
C LYS A 2 8.65 -7.28 -6.02
N GLN A 3 7.38 -7.70 -6.08
CA GLN A 3 6.35 -7.03 -6.88
C GLN A 3 6.14 -5.58 -6.41
N HIS A 4 5.99 -5.35 -5.10
CA HIS A 4 5.83 -4.00 -4.55
C HIS A 4 7.08 -3.14 -4.73
N LEU A 5 8.28 -3.73 -4.62
CA LEU A 5 9.54 -3.03 -4.91
C LEU A 5 9.58 -2.53 -6.36
N ASN A 6 9.24 -3.39 -7.32
CA ASN A 6 9.20 -3.02 -8.73
C ASN A 6 8.14 -1.95 -9.00
N PHE A 7 6.98 -2.06 -8.35
CA PHE A 7 5.94 -1.06 -8.46
C PHE A 7 6.41 0.29 -7.88
N GLY A 8 7.09 0.30 -6.74
CA GLY A 8 7.69 1.53 -6.19
C GLY A 8 8.69 2.19 -7.13
N LYS A 9 9.54 1.40 -7.80
CA LYS A 9 10.46 1.93 -8.83
C LYS A 9 9.72 2.58 -9.99
N LEU A 10 8.61 1.99 -10.43
CA LEU A 10 7.74 2.58 -11.44
C LEU A 10 7.14 3.91 -10.96
N LEU A 11 6.65 3.97 -9.71
CA LEU A 11 6.11 5.20 -9.14
C LEU A 11 7.16 6.31 -9.02
N ARG A 12 8.41 5.99 -8.63
CA ARG A 12 9.52 6.96 -8.64
C ARG A 12 9.76 7.49 -10.05
N ARG A 13 9.88 6.59 -11.03
CA ARG A 13 10.16 6.98 -12.41
C ARG A 13 9.12 8.00 -12.90
N ILE A 14 7.84 7.74 -12.65
CA ILE A 14 6.75 8.63 -13.06
C ILE A 14 6.77 9.93 -12.25
N TYR A 15 6.65 9.85 -10.93
CA TYR A 15 6.34 11.02 -10.10
C TYR A 15 7.56 11.84 -9.68
N VAL A 16 8.74 11.22 -9.56
CA VAL A 16 9.98 11.90 -9.16
C VAL A 16 10.83 12.23 -10.39
N ASP A 17 11.00 11.28 -11.31
CA ASP A 17 11.98 11.42 -12.39
C ASP A 17 11.40 12.10 -13.65
N GLU A 18 10.23 11.68 -14.11
CA GLU A 18 9.61 12.21 -15.34
C GLU A 18 8.81 13.48 -15.05
N MET A 19 7.86 13.43 -14.11
CA MET A 19 6.95 14.55 -13.82
C MET A 19 7.55 15.63 -12.93
N LYS A 20 8.61 15.30 -12.17
CA LYS A 20 9.16 16.18 -11.11
C LYS A 20 8.10 16.67 -10.12
N PHE A 21 7.06 15.85 -9.90
CA PHE A 21 5.94 16.17 -9.01
C PHE A 21 6.32 16.00 -7.54
N LEU A 22 7.10 14.95 -7.24
CA LEU A 22 7.63 14.67 -5.91
C LEU A 22 9.13 14.97 -5.84
N SER A 23 9.59 15.37 -4.65
CA SER A 23 11.00 15.61 -4.40
C SER A 23 11.82 14.32 -4.53
N LYS A 24 13.09 14.47 -4.94
CA LYS A 24 14.04 13.36 -5.05
C LYS A 24 14.31 12.68 -3.70
N LYS A 25 14.34 13.49 -2.63
CA LYS A 25 14.34 13.06 -1.23
C LYS A 25 12.91 12.94 -0.73
N TYR A 26 12.65 11.97 0.14
CA TYR A 26 11.37 11.86 0.81
C TYR A 26 11.08 13.12 1.62
N SER A 27 9.84 13.59 1.57
CA SER A 27 9.32 14.71 2.36
C SER A 27 7.97 14.34 2.94
N SER A 28 7.83 14.38 4.27
CA SER A 28 6.56 14.12 4.96
C SER A 28 5.50 15.18 4.68
N LYS A 29 5.88 16.32 4.09
CA LYS A 29 4.95 17.36 3.63
C LYS A 29 4.32 17.03 2.27
N GLU A 30 4.94 16.14 1.50
CA GLU A 30 4.49 15.76 0.15
C GLU A 30 3.76 14.43 0.14
N ILE A 31 4.14 13.51 1.04
CA ILE A 31 3.69 12.11 0.98
C ILE A 31 3.20 11.64 2.34
N TYR A 32 1.93 11.24 2.36
CA TYR A 32 1.30 10.53 3.47
C TYR A 32 1.02 9.09 3.07
N ILE A 33 1.44 8.14 3.90
CA ILE A 33 1.23 6.71 3.64
C ILE A 33 0.37 6.11 4.75
N ARG A 34 -0.72 5.47 4.33
CA ARG A 34 -1.61 4.71 5.21
C ARG A 34 -1.78 3.30 4.68
N SER A 35 -1.79 2.33 5.58
CA SER A 35 -2.07 0.92 5.28
C SER A 35 -3.05 0.35 6.31
N THR A 36 -3.78 -0.70 5.95
CA THR A 36 -4.54 -1.48 6.95
C THR A 36 -3.58 -2.17 7.91
N ASP A 37 -4.04 -2.42 9.15
CA ASP A 37 -3.24 -3.09 10.17
C ASP A 37 -3.18 -4.61 9.93
N ARG A 38 -2.47 -4.99 8.87
CA ARG A 38 -2.21 -6.39 8.51
C ARG A 38 -0.76 -6.51 8.05
N ASN A 39 -0.07 -7.56 8.51
CA ASN A 39 1.33 -7.80 8.15
C ASN A 39 1.57 -7.75 6.64
N ARG A 40 0.67 -8.36 5.84
CA ARG A 40 0.79 -8.38 4.38
C ARG A 40 0.77 -6.98 3.76
N THR A 41 -0.07 -6.07 4.26
CA THR A 41 -0.24 -4.73 3.69
C THR A 41 0.83 -3.78 4.20
N LEU A 42 1.27 -3.90 5.45
CA LEU A 42 2.41 -3.17 6.00
C LEU A 42 3.72 -3.52 5.28
N LEU A 43 4.02 -4.82 5.10
CA LEU A 43 5.21 -5.28 4.38
C LEU A 43 5.18 -4.88 2.89
N SER A 44 3.99 -4.88 2.28
CA SER A 44 3.80 -4.38 0.93
C SER A 44 4.09 -2.88 0.81
N ALA A 45 3.58 -2.06 1.73
CA ALA A 45 3.83 -0.62 1.76
C ALA A 45 5.33 -0.31 1.96
N MET A 46 5.99 -0.99 2.91
CA MET A 46 7.45 -0.87 3.12
C MET A 46 8.23 -1.23 1.86
N SER A 47 7.90 -2.37 1.23
CA SER A 47 8.56 -2.82 0.00
C SER A 47 8.36 -1.81 -1.14
N ASN A 48 7.19 -1.19 -1.23
CA ASN A 48 6.89 -0.18 -2.25
C ASN A 48 7.69 1.10 -2.03
N LEU A 49 7.75 1.60 -0.80
CA LEU A 49 8.53 2.78 -0.45
C LEU A 49 10.02 2.58 -0.63
N LEU A 50 10.54 1.38 -0.34
CA LEU A 50 11.92 1.01 -0.70
C LEU A 50 12.16 1.13 -2.22
N GLY A 51 11.17 0.76 -3.03
CA GLY A 51 11.22 0.94 -4.47
C GLY A 51 11.22 2.41 -4.88
N MET A 52 10.55 3.27 -4.13
CA MET A 52 10.46 4.70 -4.42
C MET A 52 11.67 5.51 -3.95
N TYR A 53 12.15 5.27 -2.73
CA TYR A 53 13.12 6.13 -2.03
C TYR A 53 14.35 5.38 -1.50
N GLY A 54 14.39 4.05 -1.58
CA GLY A 54 15.59 3.27 -1.26
C GLY A 54 16.59 3.18 -2.43
N GLN A 55 16.70 4.22 -3.25
CA GLN A 55 17.63 4.24 -4.38
C GLN A 55 19.03 4.64 -3.92
N ASN A 56 20.05 3.98 -4.47
CA ASN A 56 21.44 4.37 -4.27
C ASN A 56 21.87 5.40 -5.33
N ASP A 57 21.21 6.55 -5.33
CA ASP A 57 21.39 7.63 -6.31
C ASP A 57 21.99 8.91 -5.70
N GLY A 58 22.51 8.80 -4.46
CA GLY A 58 23.15 9.89 -3.73
C GLY A 58 22.17 10.90 -3.12
N ASN A 59 20.85 10.72 -3.26
CA ASN A 59 19.89 11.63 -2.63
C ASN A 59 19.79 11.45 -1.11
N ALA A 60 19.97 10.23 -0.60
CA ALA A 60 20.07 9.97 0.83
C ALA A 60 21.52 10.20 1.30
N VAL A 61 21.70 11.16 2.21
CA VAL A 61 23.01 11.56 2.74
C VAL A 61 23.32 10.76 3.99
N ARG A 62 24.45 10.03 3.95
CA ARG A 62 25.02 9.32 5.10
C ARG A 62 25.25 10.27 6.27
N ASP A 63 24.95 9.83 7.49
CA ASP A 63 25.07 10.59 8.75
C ASP A 63 24.16 11.83 8.87
N HIS A 64 23.22 12.00 7.94
CA HIS A 64 22.16 13.01 8.01
C HIS A 64 20.78 12.38 7.82
N ASP A 65 20.56 11.70 6.70
CA ASP A 65 19.29 11.05 6.37
C ASP A 65 19.22 9.61 6.91
N TYR A 66 20.37 8.96 7.09
CA TYR A 66 20.49 7.65 7.72
C TYR A 66 21.83 7.50 8.46
N PRO A 67 21.89 6.78 9.59
CA PRO A 67 23.11 6.60 10.36
C PRO A 67 24.10 5.68 9.64
N SER A 68 25.39 5.91 9.84
CA SER A 68 26.43 5.00 9.36
C SER A 68 26.92 4.01 10.41
N GLU A 69 25.95 3.38 11.06
CA GLU A 69 26.16 2.37 12.09
C GLU A 69 26.15 0.96 11.50
N GLU A 70 26.91 0.05 12.12
CA GLU A 70 26.88 -1.36 11.76
C GLU A 70 25.46 -1.92 11.95
N GLY A 71 24.95 -2.62 10.93
CA GLY A 71 23.59 -3.16 10.92
C GLY A 71 22.53 -2.23 10.29
N TRP A 72 22.84 -0.95 10.03
CA TRP A 72 21.94 -0.08 9.28
C TRP A 72 22.14 -0.25 7.76
N PRO A 73 21.08 -0.53 6.96
CA PRO A 73 21.25 -0.68 5.52
C PRO A 73 21.64 0.63 4.84
N ILE A 74 22.66 0.59 3.97
CA ILE A 74 23.14 1.77 3.25
C ILE A 74 22.02 2.34 2.37
N GLY A 75 21.76 3.64 2.51
CA GLY A 75 20.74 4.36 1.74
C GLY A 75 19.31 4.10 2.21
N PHE A 76 19.11 3.35 3.31
CA PHE A 76 17.78 3.15 3.86
C PHE A 76 17.37 4.31 4.76
N VAL A 77 16.38 5.06 4.31
CA VAL A 77 15.69 6.09 5.09
C VAL A 77 14.31 5.55 5.47
N PRO A 78 14.02 5.36 6.77
CA PRO A 78 12.72 4.91 7.23
C PRO A 78 11.64 5.93 6.89
N VAL A 79 10.57 5.46 6.24
CA VAL A 79 9.41 6.28 5.91
C VAL A 79 8.22 5.79 6.74
N PRO A 80 7.52 6.69 7.46
CA PRO A 80 6.41 6.28 8.31
C PRO A 80 5.25 5.71 7.49
N ILE A 81 4.71 4.58 7.95
CA ILE A 81 3.48 3.98 7.43
C ILE A 81 2.47 4.02 8.55
N HIS A 82 1.46 4.86 8.39
CA HIS A 82 0.40 5.00 9.38
C HIS A 82 -0.62 3.88 9.24
N THR A 83 -1.13 3.41 10.37
CA THR A 83 -2.17 2.38 10.40
C THR A 83 -3.12 2.63 11.56
N VAL A 84 -4.27 1.98 11.50
CA VAL A 84 -5.32 2.01 12.50
C VAL A 84 -5.75 0.56 12.71
N GLU A 85 -6.02 0.17 13.95
CA GLU A 85 -6.44 -1.19 14.26
C GLU A 85 -7.66 -1.59 13.42
N ASN A 86 -7.65 -2.81 12.89
CA ASN A 86 -8.59 -3.23 11.84
C ASN A 86 -10.08 -3.02 12.20
N HIS A 87 -10.46 -3.16 13.48
CA HIS A 87 -11.85 -3.04 13.93
C HIS A 87 -12.34 -1.59 14.05
N ILE A 88 -11.44 -0.60 14.02
CA ILE A 88 -11.73 0.84 14.02
C ILE A 88 -11.23 1.54 12.74
N ASP A 89 -10.79 0.78 11.72
CA ASP A 89 -10.34 1.34 10.45
C ASP A 89 -11.50 1.56 9.48
N TYR A 90 -12.25 2.64 9.66
CA TYR A 90 -13.40 2.99 8.81
C TYR A 90 -13.03 3.54 7.42
N VAL A 91 -11.75 3.56 7.05
CA VAL A 91 -11.30 4.12 5.76
C VAL A 91 -10.78 3.02 4.83
N LEU A 92 -9.98 2.09 5.35
CA LEU A 92 -9.34 1.07 4.51
C LEU A 92 -9.87 -0.35 4.77
N ASN A 93 -10.59 -0.60 5.87
CA ASN A 93 -11.23 -1.90 6.10
C ASN A 93 -12.59 -1.93 5.37
N PRO A 94 -12.76 -2.72 4.28
CA PRO A 94 -14.05 -2.87 3.62
C PRO A 94 -15.05 -3.68 4.45
N ASP A 95 -14.57 -4.42 5.45
CA ASP A 95 -15.35 -5.22 6.39
C ASP A 95 -15.52 -4.46 7.73
N ALA A 96 -15.57 -3.13 7.67
CA ALA A 96 -15.90 -2.31 8.84
C ALA A 96 -17.31 -2.67 9.33
N ASP A 97 -17.52 -2.70 10.65
CA ASP A 97 -18.79 -3.13 11.23
C ASP A 97 -19.95 -2.23 10.78
N CYS A 98 -20.85 -2.80 9.98
CA CYS A 98 -21.95 -2.10 9.34
C CYS A 98 -23.09 -3.07 9.05
N GLU A 99 -24.14 -3.07 9.89
CA GLU A 99 -25.32 -3.94 9.71
C GLU A 99 -25.94 -3.80 8.31
N ARG A 100 -25.94 -2.57 7.77
CA ARG A 100 -26.49 -2.28 6.44
C ARG A 100 -25.73 -3.02 5.33
N GLN A 101 -24.43 -3.26 5.49
CA GLN A 101 -23.64 -4.02 4.51
C GLN A 101 -24.17 -5.46 4.39
N GLY A 102 -24.46 -6.12 5.51
CA GLY A 102 -25.05 -7.46 5.52
C GLY A 102 -26.42 -7.48 4.83
N GLN A 103 -27.29 -6.52 5.16
CA GLN A 103 -28.62 -6.41 4.53
C GLN A 103 -28.51 -6.20 3.01
N LEU A 104 -27.62 -5.32 2.56
CA LEU A 104 -27.38 -5.06 1.13
C LEU A 104 -26.82 -6.29 0.42
N TRP A 105 -25.97 -7.06 1.09
CA TRP A 105 -25.43 -8.30 0.53
C TRP A 105 -26.51 -9.37 0.38
N GLU A 106 -27.41 -9.52 1.35
CA GLU A 106 -28.57 -10.42 1.21
C GLU A 106 -29.47 -10.01 0.03
N MET A 107 -29.76 -8.71 -0.11
CA MET A 107 -30.51 -8.20 -1.25
C MET A 107 -29.79 -8.50 -2.57
N ALA A 108 -28.49 -8.22 -2.66
CA ALA A 108 -27.68 -8.45 -3.85
C ALA A 108 -27.71 -9.92 -4.27
N LYS A 109 -27.54 -10.86 -3.33
CA LYS A 109 -27.63 -12.31 -3.62
C LYS A 109 -28.97 -12.75 -4.19
N THR A 110 -30.04 -12.02 -3.87
CA THR A 110 -31.38 -12.33 -4.43
C THR A 110 -31.64 -11.70 -5.79
N SER A 111 -30.76 -10.81 -6.27
CA SER A 111 -30.94 -10.12 -7.55
C SER A 111 -30.81 -11.07 -8.74
N PRO A 112 -31.45 -10.75 -9.90
CA PRO A 112 -31.30 -11.55 -11.12
C PRO A 112 -29.85 -11.68 -11.59
N GLU A 113 -29.05 -10.63 -11.44
CA GLU A 113 -27.66 -10.56 -11.91
C GLU A 113 -26.76 -11.51 -11.11
N VAL A 114 -26.83 -11.46 -9.78
CA VAL A 114 -26.01 -12.32 -8.92
C VAL A 114 -26.46 -13.76 -9.04
N LYS A 115 -27.77 -14.03 -9.09
CA LYS A 115 -28.28 -15.39 -9.35
C LYS A 115 -27.82 -15.92 -10.70
N ALA A 116 -27.90 -15.12 -11.75
CA ALA A 116 -27.44 -15.52 -13.08
C ALA A 116 -25.94 -15.83 -13.07
N PHE A 117 -25.12 -15.00 -12.41
CA PHE A 117 -23.69 -15.24 -12.26
C PHE A 117 -23.39 -16.53 -11.49
N MET A 118 -24.02 -16.73 -10.33
CA MET A 118 -23.81 -17.92 -9.49
C MET A 118 -24.29 -19.21 -10.17
N ASN A 119 -25.31 -19.13 -11.03
CA ASN A 119 -25.83 -20.29 -11.77
C ASN A 119 -24.97 -20.65 -13.00
N ARG A 120 -23.96 -19.85 -13.37
CA ARG A 120 -23.07 -20.21 -14.47
C ARG A 120 -22.27 -21.47 -14.11
N ARG A 121 -22.11 -22.38 -15.07
CA ARG A 121 -21.42 -23.67 -14.86
C ARG A 121 -19.96 -23.52 -14.41
N ASP A 122 -19.27 -22.49 -14.88
CA ASP A 122 -17.89 -22.20 -14.51
C ASP A 122 -17.73 -21.61 -13.09
N VAL A 123 -18.83 -21.15 -12.50
CA VAL A 123 -18.86 -20.58 -11.15
C VAL A 123 -19.40 -21.60 -10.14
N SER A 124 -20.44 -22.36 -10.51
CA SER A 124 -21.10 -23.35 -9.65
C SER A 124 -20.40 -24.70 -9.55
N SER A 125 -19.31 -24.92 -10.29
CA SER A 125 -18.53 -26.18 -10.28
C SER A 125 -17.38 -26.21 -9.27
N VAL A 126 -17.29 -25.20 -8.40
CA VAL A 126 -16.31 -25.11 -7.30
C VAL A 126 -16.95 -25.54 -5.99
#